data_AF-A0A9N8MCG0-F1
#
_entry.id   AF-A0A9N8MCG0-F1
#
_cell.length_a   1.000
_cell.length_b   1.000
_cell.length_c   1.000
_cell.angle_alpha   90.00
_cell.angle_beta   90.00
_cell.angle_gamma   90.00
#
_symmetry.space_group_name_H-M   'P 1'
#
loop_
_entity.id
_entity.type
_entity.pdbx_description
1 polymer ?
#
loop_
_entity_poly.entity_id
_entity_poly.type
_entity_poly.pdbx_seq_one_letter_code
_entity_poly.pdbx_strand_id
1 'polypeptide(L)'
;MTAAWDDCGMPRTAYSLLFAALLLPTLAHCSETIPTQGYTVVRTYPHDTAAFTEGLFYLDGYLYESTGELGQSSVRKVELETGRVLQQASTPAPFFGEGIVAWHDRLIQLTWRNQRGFVYDLATLTPRTQFSYSGEGWALTRDDSSLYMSDGTARIRRLDPQTLQQVGGIKVTAGGKALDNLNELEWVNGELLANVWLTTRIARIDPASGKVIAWIDLKALVPDADTLSDPSNDVLNGIAYDAKHDRLFVTGKRWPKIYEIKLGE
;
A
#
# COMPACT_ATOMS: atom_id res chain seq x y z
N MET A 1 41.77 31.68 -94.63
CA MET A 1 42.25 32.85 -93.87
C MET A 1 41.13 33.31 -92.97
N THR A 2 41.46 33.62 -91.71
CA THR A 2 40.69 34.40 -90.72
C THR A 2 39.32 33.84 -90.31
N ALA A 3 39.19 33.25 -89.11
CA ALA A 3 38.94 33.93 -87.82
C ALA A 3 37.42 33.88 -87.49
N ALA A 4 36.90 33.93 -86.27
CA ALA A 4 37.33 33.63 -84.91
C ALA A 4 36.15 34.09 -84.01
N TRP A 5 35.68 33.24 -83.08
CA TRP A 5 35.13 33.58 -81.74
C TRP A 5 33.69 34.20 -81.77
N ASP A 6 32.79 34.08 -80.79
CA ASP A 6 32.91 33.95 -79.34
C ASP A 6 31.70 33.26 -78.68
N ASP A 7 31.98 32.72 -77.49
CA ASP A 7 31.13 32.09 -76.50
C ASP A 7 30.29 33.13 -75.72
N CYS A 8 29.06 32.78 -75.29
CA CYS A 8 28.35 33.56 -74.27
C CYS A 8 27.47 32.65 -73.41
N GLY A 9 27.83 32.55 -72.12
CA GLY A 9 27.23 31.65 -71.15
C GLY A 9 26.05 32.19 -70.35
N MET A 10 25.43 31.29 -69.59
CA MET A 10 24.62 31.61 -68.41
C MET A 10 24.90 30.57 -67.32
N PRO A 11 25.19 30.97 -66.05
CA PRO A 11 25.33 30.05 -64.94
C PRO A 11 23.97 29.72 -64.31
N ARG A 12 23.75 28.44 -64.00
CA ARG A 12 22.63 27.98 -63.17
C ARG A 12 22.98 28.18 -61.70
N THR A 13 22.19 28.98 -60.99
CA THR A 13 22.22 29.12 -59.53
C THR A 13 21.68 27.85 -58.86
N ALA A 14 22.51 27.16 -58.09
CA ALA A 14 22.09 26.06 -57.22
C ALA A 14 21.95 26.57 -55.78
N TYR A 15 20.72 26.60 -55.27
CA TYR A 15 20.45 26.86 -53.85
C TYR A 15 20.87 25.63 -53.03
N SER A 16 21.89 25.78 -52.19
CA SER A 16 22.28 24.77 -51.21
C SER A 16 21.55 25.04 -49.89
N LEU A 17 20.56 24.22 -49.55
CA LEU A 17 19.89 24.22 -48.25
C LEU A 17 20.79 23.50 -47.23
N LEU A 18 21.45 24.25 -46.35
CA LEU A 18 22.11 23.69 -45.16
C LEU A 18 21.05 23.31 -44.13
N PHE A 19 20.83 22.01 -43.93
CA PHE A 19 20.14 21.49 -42.74
C PHE A 19 21.12 21.47 -41.57
N ALA A 20 21.01 22.44 -40.66
CA ALA A 20 21.68 22.37 -39.37
C ALA A 20 20.92 21.36 -38.47
N ALA A 21 21.50 20.17 -38.29
CA ALA A 21 20.98 19.19 -37.36
C ALA A 21 21.20 19.66 -35.91
N LEU A 22 20.15 20.17 -35.27
CA LEU A 22 20.12 20.44 -33.83
C LEU A 22 20.16 19.10 -33.09
N LEU A 23 21.34 18.72 -32.59
CA LEU A 23 21.53 17.64 -31.63
C LEU A 23 20.87 18.06 -30.30
N LEU A 24 19.61 17.68 -30.11
CA LEU A 24 18.97 17.74 -28.80
C LEU A 24 19.63 16.67 -27.90
N PRO A 25 20.20 17.04 -26.74
CA PRO A 25 20.71 16.04 -25.82
C PRO A 25 19.53 15.20 -25.32
N THR A 26 19.53 13.91 -25.67
CA THR A 26 18.64 12.94 -25.04
C THR A 26 19.06 12.82 -23.58
N LEU A 27 18.32 13.47 -22.69
CA LEU A 27 18.43 13.23 -21.26
C LEU A 27 18.06 11.76 -21.01
N ALA A 28 19.08 10.91 -20.97
CA ALA A 28 18.96 9.55 -20.49
C ALA A 28 18.37 9.62 -19.08
N HIS A 29 17.09 9.26 -18.96
CA HIS A 29 16.46 9.06 -17.66
C HIS A 29 17.13 7.84 -17.05
N CYS A 30 18.11 8.06 -16.18
CA CYS A 30 18.66 7.02 -15.35
C CYS A 30 17.51 6.57 -14.43
N SER A 31 16.89 5.44 -14.75
CA SER A 31 15.89 4.83 -13.88
C SER A 31 16.63 4.35 -12.65
N GLU A 32 16.62 5.15 -11.59
CA GLU A 32 17.19 4.77 -10.30
C GLU A 32 16.49 3.50 -9.81
N THR A 33 17.27 2.44 -9.64
CA THR A 33 16.78 1.15 -9.16
C THR A 33 16.43 1.27 -7.69
N ILE A 34 15.14 1.06 -7.34
CA ILE A 34 14.71 1.06 -5.95
C ILE A 34 15.35 -0.15 -5.25
N PRO A 35 16.07 0.06 -4.13
CA PRO A 35 16.73 -1.03 -3.41
C PRO A 35 15.71 -1.98 -2.78
N THR A 36 16.12 -3.22 -2.55
CA THR A 36 15.38 -4.17 -1.71
C THR A 36 16.10 -4.28 -0.37
N GLN A 37 15.40 -3.97 0.71
CA GLN A 37 15.91 -4.05 2.07
C GLN A 37 15.74 -5.47 2.60
N GLY A 38 16.80 -6.00 3.23
CA GLY A 38 16.74 -7.29 3.91
C GLY A 38 15.93 -7.22 5.21
N TYR A 39 15.53 -8.38 5.71
CA TYR A 39 14.92 -8.52 7.03
C TYR A 39 15.33 -9.84 7.67
N THR A 40 15.09 -9.93 8.97
CA THR A 40 15.22 -11.17 9.74
C THR A 40 13.91 -11.46 10.46
N VAL A 41 13.54 -12.73 10.58
CA VAL A 41 12.39 -13.14 11.43
C VAL A 41 12.88 -13.21 12.87
N VAL A 42 12.29 -12.40 13.74
CA VAL A 42 12.60 -12.35 15.17
C VAL A 42 11.78 -13.39 15.93
N ARG A 43 10.47 -13.44 15.65
CA ARG A 43 9.55 -14.38 16.26
C ARG A 43 8.42 -14.73 15.29
N THR A 44 7.80 -15.88 15.52
CA THR A 44 6.59 -16.31 14.84
C THR A 44 5.49 -16.59 15.87
N TYR A 45 4.29 -16.11 15.59
CA TYR A 45 3.09 -16.28 16.41
C TYR A 45 2.03 -17.07 15.63
N PRO A 46 1.14 -17.80 16.31
CA PRO A 46 -0.01 -18.43 15.65
C PRO A 46 -0.97 -17.37 15.08
N HIS A 47 -1.59 -17.68 13.94
CA HIS A 47 -2.66 -16.89 13.33
C HIS A 47 -3.83 -17.81 12.97
N ASP A 48 -5.03 -17.24 12.97
CA ASP A 48 -6.26 -17.95 12.66
C ASP A 48 -6.37 -18.19 11.14
N THR A 49 -6.35 -19.46 10.73
CA THR A 49 -6.44 -19.85 9.31
C THR A 49 -7.83 -19.65 8.70
N ALA A 50 -8.85 -19.30 9.48
CA ALA A 50 -10.15 -18.89 8.95
C ALA A 50 -10.19 -17.39 8.60
N ALA A 51 -9.18 -16.62 8.99
CA ALA A 51 -9.21 -15.17 8.92
C ALA A 51 -8.68 -14.62 7.61
N PHE A 52 -9.57 -14.06 6.81
CA PHE A 52 -9.20 -13.32 5.61
C PHE A 52 -8.80 -11.89 6.00
N THR A 53 -7.54 -11.69 6.43
CA THR A 53 -7.03 -10.42 6.98
C THR A 53 -7.12 -9.26 5.97
N GLU A 54 -7.86 -8.21 6.31
CA GLU A 54 -8.00 -6.99 5.49
C GLU A 54 -7.55 -5.70 6.20
N GLY A 55 -7.21 -5.79 7.47
CA GLY A 55 -6.57 -4.68 8.19
C GLY A 55 -6.00 -5.20 9.49
N LEU A 56 -4.80 -4.72 9.85
CA LEU A 56 -4.12 -5.13 11.06
C LEU A 56 -3.49 -3.90 11.70
N PHE A 57 -3.56 -3.77 13.02
CA PHE A 57 -2.71 -2.81 13.73
C PHE A 57 -2.39 -3.34 15.13
N TYR A 58 -1.30 -2.83 15.71
CA TYR A 58 -0.89 -3.16 17.06
C TYR A 58 -1.26 -2.03 18.02
N LEU A 59 -1.82 -2.38 19.18
CA LEU A 59 -2.10 -1.41 20.24
C LEU A 59 -2.05 -2.07 21.61
N ASP A 60 -1.22 -1.50 22.51
CA ASP A 60 -1.14 -1.84 23.93
C ASP A 60 -1.03 -3.35 24.24
N GLY A 61 -0.20 -4.07 23.48
CA GLY A 61 0.03 -5.50 23.70
C GLY A 61 -0.88 -6.44 22.90
N TYR A 62 -1.82 -5.89 22.15
CA TYR A 62 -2.79 -6.66 21.37
C TYR A 62 -2.69 -6.31 19.89
N LEU A 63 -3.12 -7.27 19.07
CA LEU A 63 -3.45 -7.00 17.68
C LEU A 63 -4.93 -6.68 17.58
N TYR A 64 -5.25 -5.73 16.71
CA TYR A 64 -6.61 -5.51 16.24
C TYR A 64 -6.63 -5.86 14.76
N GLU A 65 -7.64 -6.62 14.35
CA GLU A 65 -7.73 -7.15 13.01
C GLU A 65 -9.13 -7.00 12.44
N SER A 66 -9.19 -6.68 11.15
CA SER A 66 -10.39 -6.74 10.33
C SER A 66 -10.32 -7.96 9.43
N THR A 67 -11.40 -8.73 9.38
CA THR A 67 -11.52 -9.88 8.49
C THR A 67 -12.58 -9.62 7.44
N GLY A 68 -12.29 -9.97 6.19
CA GLY A 68 -13.15 -9.77 5.02
C GLY A 68 -13.79 -11.06 4.53
N GLU A 69 -15.09 -11.21 4.74
CA GLU A 69 -15.93 -12.22 4.09
C GLU A 69 -17.38 -11.75 4.04
N LEU A 70 -18.10 -11.96 2.94
CA LEU A 70 -19.48 -11.48 2.83
C LEU A 70 -20.37 -12.15 3.88
N GLY A 71 -20.92 -11.33 4.78
CA GLY A 71 -21.77 -11.81 5.90
C GLY A 71 -21.00 -12.46 7.06
N GLN A 72 -19.68 -12.57 6.98
CA GLN A 72 -18.81 -13.11 8.05
C GLN A 72 -17.69 -12.14 8.46
N SER A 73 -17.64 -10.96 7.84
CA SER A 73 -16.66 -9.91 8.18
C SER A 73 -16.76 -9.49 9.63
N SER A 74 -15.63 -9.15 10.24
CA SER A 74 -15.57 -8.77 11.65
C SER A 74 -14.40 -7.85 11.97
N VAL A 75 -14.51 -7.13 13.09
CA VAL A 75 -13.37 -6.51 13.78
C VAL A 75 -13.11 -7.29 15.06
N ARG A 76 -11.84 -7.57 15.36
CA ARG A 76 -11.46 -8.41 16.49
C ARG A 76 -10.22 -7.90 17.21
N LYS A 77 -10.19 -8.12 18.53
CA LYS A 77 -9.02 -7.93 19.39
C LYS A 77 -8.39 -9.29 19.67
N VAL A 78 -7.11 -9.43 19.41
CA VAL A 78 -6.39 -10.70 19.40
C VAL A 78 -5.19 -10.63 20.35
N GLU A 79 -5.03 -11.68 21.16
CA GLU A 79 -3.84 -11.90 21.97
C GLU A 79 -2.68 -12.37 21.08
N LEU A 80 -1.64 -11.56 20.93
CA LEU A 80 -0.53 -11.81 20.00
C LEU A 80 0.14 -13.18 20.22
N GLU A 81 0.44 -13.54 21.47
CA GLU A 81 1.20 -14.75 21.79
C GLU A 81 0.46 -16.05 21.45
N THR A 82 -0.87 -16.04 21.47
CA THR A 82 -1.70 -17.25 21.32
C THR A 82 -2.58 -17.24 20.08
N GLY A 83 -2.75 -16.08 19.43
CA GLY A 83 -3.71 -15.89 18.34
C GLY A 83 -5.17 -15.93 18.79
N ARG A 84 -5.43 -15.97 20.10
CA ARG A 84 -6.79 -16.09 20.64
C ARG A 84 -7.55 -14.78 20.49
N VAL A 85 -8.73 -14.86 19.89
CA VAL A 85 -9.70 -13.76 19.85
C VAL A 85 -10.23 -13.52 21.25
N LEU A 86 -10.00 -12.31 21.77
CA LEU A 86 -10.46 -11.87 23.08
C LEU A 86 -11.83 -11.20 23.02
N GLN A 87 -12.09 -10.53 21.89
CA GLN A 87 -13.29 -9.74 21.67
C GLN A 87 -13.50 -9.57 20.18
N GLN A 88 -14.76 -9.56 19.74
CA GLN A 88 -15.11 -9.42 18.34
C GLN A 88 -16.46 -8.73 18.19
N ALA A 89 -16.60 -7.96 17.12
CA ALA A 89 -17.88 -7.47 16.63
C ALA A 89 -18.02 -7.81 15.14
N SER A 90 -19.18 -8.33 14.75
CA SER A 90 -19.48 -8.55 13.34
C SER A 90 -19.61 -7.22 12.61
N THR A 91 -18.98 -7.11 11.44
CA THR A 91 -19.28 -6.03 10.51
C THR A 91 -20.73 -6.20 10.05
N PRO A 92 -21.55 -5.13 10.03
CA PRO A 92 -22.95 -5.25 9.62
C PRO A 92 -23.09 -5.90 8.23
N ALA A 93 -24.11 -6.74 8.05
CA ALA A 93 -24.44 -7.25 6.72
C ALA A 93 -25.07 -6.13 5.85
N PRO A 94 -24.86 -6.11 4.52
CA PRO A 94 -24.14 -7.08 3.70
C PRO A 94 -22.68 -6.68 3.43
N PHE A 95 -22.05 -5.91 4.30
CA PHE A 95 -20.76 -5.27 4.02
C PHE A 95 -19.59 -6.26 4.12
N PHE A 96 -18.61 -6.09 3.22
CA PHE A 96 -17.31 -6.75 3.29
C PHE A 96 -16.34 -5.82 4.04
N GLY A 97 -15.83 -6.26 5.20
CA GLY A 97 -14.95 -5.47 6.05
C GLY A 97 -13.54 -5.38 5.48
N GLU A 98 -12.94 -4.19 5.58
CA GLU A 98 -11.61 -3.88 5.03
C GLU A 98 -10.74 -3.23 6.11
N GLY A 99 -9.76 -2.41 5.74
CA GLY A 99 -8.85 -1.70 6.63
C GLY A 99 -9.45 -1.09 7.88
N ILE A 100 -8.69 -1.19 8.98
CA ILE A 100 -9.03 -0.62 10.28
C ILE A 100 -7.90 0.23 10.84
N VAL A 101 -8.25 1.21 11.68
CA VAL A 101 -7.27 2.00 12.42
C VAL A 101 -7.85 2.45 13.77
N ALA A 102 -7.01 2.57 14.79
CA ALA A 102 -7.37 3.23 16.04
C ALA A 102 -7.17 4.75 15.95
N TRP A 103 -8.14 5.51 16.42
CA TRP A 103 -8.02 6.95 16.65
C TRP A 103 -8.65 7.34 17.99
N HIS A 104 -7.81 7.58 18.99
CA HIS A 104 -8.21 7.76 20.40
C HIS A 104 -9.08 6.60 20.90
N ASP A 105 -10.33 6.87 21.29
CA ASP A 105 -11.28 5.89 21.81
C ASP A 105 -12.10 5.19 20.72
N ARG A 106 -11.71 5.35 19.45
CA ARG A 106 -12.44 4.83 18.29
C ARG A 106 -11.62 3.81 17.52
N LEU A 107 -12.27 2.74 17.07
CA LEU A 107 -11.82 1.92 15.95
C LEU A 107 -12.62 2.31 14.71
N ILE A 108 -11.94 2.63 13.62
CA ILE A 108 -12.56 3.02 12.35
C ILE A 108 -12.32 1.88 11.37
N GLN A 109 -13.35 1.41 10.68
CA GLN A 109 -13.31 0.33 9.70
C GLN A 109 -13.85 0.79 8.35
N LEU A 110 -13.18 0.41 7.26
CA LEU A 110 -13.66 0.55 5.89
C LEU A 110 -14.47 -0.67 5.45
N THR A 111 -15.17 -0.50 4.34
CA THR A 111 -15.75 -1.59 3.57
C THR A 111 -15.30 -1.52 2.11
N TRP A 112 -15.35 -2.64 1.40
CA TRP A 112 -14.73 -2.72 0.08
C TRP A 112 -15.36 -1.76 -0.94
N ARG A 113 -16.58 -2.04 -1.39
CA ARG A 113 -17.22 -1.34 -2.53
C ARG A 113 -18.40 -0.46 -2.14
N ASN A 114 -18.82 -0.55 -0.89
CA ASN A 114 -20.10 0.00 -0.46
C ASN A 114 -20.05 1.49 -0.11
N GLN A 115 -18.89 2.15 -0.22
CA GLN A 115 -18.74 3.58 0.06
C GLN A 115 -19.22 3.95 1.47
N ARG A 116 -18.97 3.03 2.42
CA ARG A 116 -19.47 3.06 3.79
C ARG A 116 -18.36 2.59 4.73
N GLY A 117 -18.16 3.29 5.83
CA GLY A 117 -17.31 2.83 6.91
C GLY A 117 -18.05 2.85 8.25
N PHE A 118 -17.49 2.17 9.23
CA PHE A 118 -18.03 2.02 10.57
C PHE A 118 -17.06 2.55 11.61
N VAL A 119 -17.62 3.12 12.67
CA VAL A 119 -16.87 3.56 13.85
C VAL A 119 -17.38 2.77 15.04
N TYR A 120 -16.46 2.16 15.77
CA TYR A 120 -16.72 1.41 16.99
C TYR A 120 -16.07 2.10 18.18
N ASP A 121 -16.62 1.87 19.37
CA ASP A 121 -15.87 2.08 20.61
C ASP A 121 -14.67 1.13 20.64
N LEU A 122 -13.45 1.65 20.84
CA LEU A 122 -12.24 0.83 20.78
C LEU A 122 -12.12 -0.16 21.94
N ALA A 123 -12.65 0.18 23.11
CA ALA A 123 -12.56 -0.66 24.30
C ALA A 123 -13.61 -1.78 24.27
N THR A 124 -14.80 -1.52 23.74
CA THR A 124 -15.91 -2.47 23.74
C THR A 124 -16.22 -3.08 22.38
N LEU A 125 -15.60 -2.60 21.30
CA LEU A 125 -15.94 -2.91 19.90
C LEU A 125 -17.43 -2.71 19.58
N THR A 126 -18.15 -1.92 20.37
CA THR A 126 -19.57 -1.65 20.13
C THR A 126 -19.71 -0.64 18.99
N PRO A 127 -20.54 -0.91 17.97
CA PRO A 127 -20.79 0.06 16.90
C PRO A 127 -21.33 1.38 17.45
N ARG A 128 -20.76 2.50 17.00
CA ARG A 128 -21.17 3.86 17.37
C ARG A 128 -21.88 4.57 16.23
N THR A 129 -21.23 4.66 15.06
CA THR A 129 -21.76 5.38 13.91
C THR A 129 -21.19 4.83 12.60
N GLN A 130 -21.71 5.35 11.49
CA GLN A 130 -21.25 5.07 10.15
C GLN A 130 -20.88 6.36 9.43
N PHE A 131 -19.99 6.28 8.45
CA PHE A 131 -19.59 7.38 7.61
C PHE A 131 -19.54 6.96 6.14
N SER A 132 -19.50 7.93 5.24
CA SER A 132 -19.42 7.69 3.80
C SER A 132 -18.17 8.30 3.21
N TYR A 133 -17.66 7.64 2.17
CA TYR A 133 -16.52 8.07 1.35
C TYR A 133 -16.78 7.64 -0.09
N SER A 134 -16.08 8.23 -1.05
CA SER A 134 -16.18 7.87 -2.47
C SER A 134 -15.21 6.73 -2.84
N GLY A 135 -15.56 5.95 -3.86
CA GLY A 135 -14.71 4.86 -4.38
C GLY A 135 -14.66 3.63 -3.48
N GLU A 136 -13.69 2.75 -3.73
CA GLU A 136 -13.43 1.60 -2.87
C GLU A 136 -12.70 2.03 -1.59
N GLY A 137 -12.60 1.14 -0.60
CA GLY A 137 -11.72 1.32 0.55
C GLY A 137 -11.04 0.01 0.91
N TRP A 138 -9.71 0.02 0.97
CA TRP A 138 -8.90 -1.20 1.16
C TRP A 138 -8.20 -1.17 2.51
N ALA A 139 -7.45 -0.11 2.84
CA ALA A 139 -6.70 -0.04 4.10
C ALA A 139 -6.85 1.29 4.83
N LEU A 140 -6.55 1.28 6.13
CA LEU A 140 -6.35 2.47 6.95
C LEU A 140 -5.07 2.34 7.77
N THR A 141 -4.32 3.43 7.88
CA THR A 141 -3.34 3.64 8.95
C THR A 141 -3.36 5.11 9.37
N ARG A 142 -2.48 5.53 10.27
CA ARG A 142 -2.42 6.92 10.74
C ARG A 142 -1.01 7.37 11.08
N ASP A 143 -0.77 8.67 10.97
CA ASP A 143 0.26 9.32 11.76
C ASP A 143 -0.39 9.94 13.02
N ASP A 144 0.26 10.91 13.65
CA ASP A 144 -0.27 11.60 14.83
C ASP A 144 -1.37 12.64 14.52
N SER A 145 -1.60 12.95 13.24
CA SER A 145 -2.44 14.06 12.79
C SER A 145 -3.57 13.66 11.84
N SER A 146 -3.38 12.59 11.06
CA SER A 146 -4.15 12.27 9.87
C SER A 146 -4.34 10.76 9.72
N LEU A 147 -5.42 10.37 9.05
CA LEU A 147 -5.62 9.01 8.59
C LEU A 147 -5.18 8.89 7.13
N TYR A 148 -4.66 7.72 6.75
CA TYR A 148 -4.24 7.39 5.40
C TYR A 148 -5.03 6.19 4.90
N MET A 149 -5.60 6.32 3.71
CA MET A 149 -6.51 5.34 3.13
C MET A 149 -6.05 4.92 1.73
N SER A 150 -5.90 3.61 1.51
CA SER A 150 -5.70 3.03 0.17
C SER A 150 -7.03 2.52 -0.41
N ASP A 151 -7.04 2.33 -1.73
CA ASP A 151 -8.20 1.82 -2.49
C ASP A 151 -7.78 1.01 -3.71
N GLY A 152 -6.59 0.41 -3.67
CA GLY A 152 -6.02 -0.34 -4.79
C GLY A 152 -5.47 0.53 -5.93
N THR A 153 -5.66 1.86 -5.91
CA THR A 153 -5.01 2.77 -6.87
C THR A 153 -3.65 3.24 -6.38
N ALA A 154 -2.88 3.90 -7.26
CA ALA A 154 -1.65 4.61 -6.88
C ALA A 154 -1.86 5.89 -6.04
N ARG A 155 -3.03 6.11 -5.43
CA ARG A 155 -3.30 7.27 -4.58
C ARG A 155 -3.66 6.83 -3.17
N ILE A 156 -2.85 7.23 -2.19
CA ILE A 156 -3.21 7.15 -0.78
C ILE A 156 -3.94 8.44 -0.41
N ARG A 157 -5.20 8.35 0.01
CA ARG A 157 -5.99 9.50 0.46
C ARG A 157 -5.60 9.86 1.89
N ARG A 158 -5.50 11.17 2.16
CA ARG A 158 -5.35 11.68 3.53
C ARG A 158 -6.70 12.17 4.02
N LEU A 159 -7.18 11.63 5.14
CA LEU A 159 -8.47 11.96 5.73
C LEU A 159 -8.27 12.73 7.04
N ASP A 160 -9.14 13.70 7.29
CA ASP A 160 -9.26 14.34 8.59
C ASP A 160 -9.90 13.33 9.58
N PRO A 161 -9.27 13.07 10.73
CA PRO A 161 -9.73 12.01 11.63
C PRO A 161 -11.06 12.34 12.32
N GLN A 162 -11.44 13.60 12.44
CA GLN A 162 -12.69 13.98 13.12
C GLN A 162 -13.89 13.81 12.19
N THR A 163 -13.77 14.34 10.97
CA THR A 163 -14.82 14.38 9.95
C THR A 163 -14.82 13.17 9.03
N LEU A 164 -13.70 12.43 8.99
CA LEU A 164 -13.44 11.32 8.07
C LEU A 164 -13.56 11.70 6.59
N GLN A 165 -13.45 13.00 6.30
CA GLN A 165 -13.46 13.54 4.95
C GLN A 165 -12.05 13.62 4.39
N GLN A 166 -11.93 13.44 3.08
CA GLN A 166 -10.65 13.58 2.41
C GLN A 166 -10.19 15.04 2.41
N VAL A 167 -8.95 15.26 2.88
CA VAL A 167 -8.29 16.58 2.91
C VAL A 167 -7.05 16.66 2.02
N GLY A 168 -6.66 15.54 1.40
CA GLY A 168 -5.52 15.50 0.49
C GLY A 168 -5.23 14.08 0.01
N GLY A 169 -4.01 13.87 -0.46
CA GLY A 169 -3.51 12.54 -0.78
C GLY A 169 -2.10 12.56 -1.37
N ILE A 170 -1.50 11.37 -1.39
CA ILE A 170 -0.16 11.09 -1.87
C ILE A 170 -0.29 10.25 -3.13
N LYS A 171 0.32 10.70 -4.23
CA LYS A 171 0.45 9.86 -5.43
C LYS A 171 1.71 9.02 -5.29
N VAL A 172 1.54 7.71 -5.19
CA VAL A 172 2.65 6.79 -4.99
C VAL A 172 3.31 6.47 -6.32
N THR A 173 4.64 6.51 -6.34
CA THR A 173 5.43 6.15 -7.52
C THR A 173 6.62 5.26 -7.19
N ALA A 174 6.86 4.25 -8.02
CA ALA A 174 8.05 3.42 -8.00
C ALA A 174 8.87 3.68 -9.28
N GLY A 175 10.10 4.19 -9.15
CA GLY A 175 10.95 4.51 -10.30
C GLY A 175 10.30 5.50 -11.27
N GLY A 176 9.54 6.46 -10.74
CA GLY A 176 8.81 7.47 -11.52
C GLY A 176 7.49 7.00 -12.15
N LYS A 177 7.12 5.71 -12.01
CA LYS A 177 5.84 5.17 -12.50
C LYS A 177 4.85 5.06 -11.37
N ALA A 178 3.56 5.29 -11.66
CA ALA A 178 2.50 5.06 -10.68
C ALA A 178 2.53 3.60 -10.19
N LEU A 179 2.37 3.41 -8.87
CA LEU A 179 2.31 2.08 -8.26
C LEU A 179 0.88 1.81 -7.79
N ASP A 180 0.14 1.03 -8.57
CA ASP A 180 -1.21 0.57 -8.21
C ASP A 180 -1.16 -0.64 -7.26
N ASN A 181 -2.34 -1.17 -6.91
CA ASN A 181 -2.56 -2.30 -6.01
C ASN A 181 -2.05 -2.08 -4.58
N LEU A 182 -2.02 -0.82 -4.12
CA LEU A 182 -1.74 -0.51 -2.73
C LEU A 182 -2.89 -1.02 -1.86
N ASN A 183 -2.58 -1.98 -0.99
CA ASN A 183 -3.54 -2.63 -0.12
C ASN A 183 -3.29 -2.22 1.32
N GLU A 184 -3.08 -3.16 2.24
CA GLU A 184 -2.88 -2.86 3.65
C GLU A 184 -1.71 -1.87 3.87
N LEU A 185 -1.91 -0.95 4.81
CA LEU A 185 -1.01 0.16 5.11
C LEU A 185 -0.60 0.12 6.58
N GLU A 186 0.64 0.52 6.86
CA GLU A 186 1.06 0.84 8.22
C GLU A 186 2.03 2.01 8.29
N TRP A 187 1.89 2.88 9.29
CA TRP A 187 2.81 3.99 9.53
C TRP A 187 3.95 3.55 10.44
N VAL A 188 5.18 3.58 9.92
CA VAL A 188 6.37 3.08 10.62
C VAL A 188 7.46 4.15 10.58
N ASN A 189 7.78 4.72 11.74
CA ASN A 189 8.90 5.66 11.91
C ASN A 189 8.92 6.82 10.89
N GLY A 190 7.75 7.36 10.52
CA GLY A 190 7.62 8.48 9.57
C GLY A 190 7.46 8.05 8.11
N GLU A 191 7.39 6.76 7.84
CA GLU A 191 7.17 6.19 6.51
C GLU A 191 5.81 5.50 6.42
N LEU A 192 5.28 5.42 5.21
CA LEU A 192 4.13 4.57 4.89
C LEU A 192 4.64 3.24 4.33
N LEU A 193 4.35 2.14 5.02
CA LEU A 193 4.46 0.81 4.46
C LEU A 193 3.14 0.47 3.77
N ALA A 194 3.22 -0.20 2.63
CA ALA A 194 2.04 -0.68 1.91
C ALA A 194 2.28 -2.08 1.35
N ASN A 195 1.41 -3.03 1.66
CA ASN A 195 1.31 -4.25 0.87
C ASN A 195 0.95 -3.90 -0.57
N VAL A 196 1.60 -4.55 -1.53
CA VAL A 196 1.21 -4.48 -2.95
C VAL A 196 0.48 -5.76 -3.31
N TRP A 197 -0.84 -5.68 -3.48
CA TRP A 197 -1.70 -6.83 -3.73
C TRP A 197 -1.25 -7.63 -4.97
N LEU A 198 -1.39 -8.96 -4.89
CA LEU A 198 -0.87 -9.94 -5.85
C LEU A 198 0.66 -10.04 -5.93
N THR A 199 1.38 -9.48 -4.96
CA THR A 199 2.83 -9.63 -4.83
C THR A 199 3.22 -10.07 -3.43
N THR A 200 4.48 -10.45 -3.26
CA THR A 200 5.09 -10.74 -1.96
C THR A 200 5.80 -9.54 -1.35
N ARG A 201 5.53 -8.32 -1.85
CA ARG A 201 6.29 -7.13 -1.52
C ARG A 201 5.50 -6.14 -0.67
N ILE A 202 6.23 -5.50 0.23
CA ILE A 202 5.82 -4.25 0.89
C ILE A 202 6.65 -3.11 0.28
N ALA A 203 5.97 -2.03 -0.11
CA ALA A 203 6.60 -0.78 -0.48
C ALA A 203 6.86 0.06 0.77
N ARG A 204 8.09 0.54 0.96
CA ARG A 204 8.38 1.65 1.89
C ARG A 204 8.26 2.96 1.11
N ILE A 205 7.35 3.82 1.52
CA ILE A 205 6.96 5.04 0.81
C ILE A 205 7.32 6.24 1.68
N ASP A 206 8.07 7.17 1.11
CA ASP A 206 8.24 8.49 1.71
C ASP A 206 6.92 9.28 1.56
N PRO A 207 6.21 9.61 2.66
CA PRO A 207 4.92 10.27 2.59
C PRO A 207 5.01 11.71 2.07
N ALA A 208 6.18 12.36 2.14
CA ALA A 208 6.35 13.72 1.66
C ALA A 208 6.39 13.78 0.13
N SER A 209 7.07 12.83 -0.52
CA SER A 209 7.22 12.80 -1.98
C SER A 209 6.30 11.78 -2.68
N GLY A 210 5.79 10.78 -1.96
CA GLY A 210 5.10 9.63 -2.53
C GLY A 210 6.01 8.65 -3.25
N LYS A 211 7.34 8.79 -3.16
CA LYS A 211 8.28 7.86 -3.80
C LYS A 211 8.44 6.61 -2.96
N VAL A 212 8.44 5.45 -3.62
CA VAL A 212 8.90 4.21 -3.02
C VAL A 212 10.42 4.29 -2.86
N ILE A 213 10.90 4.26 -1.63
CA ILE A 213 12.32 4.39 -1.27
C ILE A 213 13.01 3.03 -1.13
N ALA A 214 12.25 1.98 -0.82
CA ALA A 214 12.75 0.60 -0.74
C ALA A 214 11.60 -0.42 -0.89
N TRP A 215 11.96 -1.62 -1.32
CA TRP A 215 11.11 -2.81 -1.28
C TRP A 215 11.48 -3.69 -0.09
N ILE A 216 10.50 -4.37 0.49
CA ILE A 216 10.70 -5.50 1.39
C ILE A 216 10.09 -6.72 0.69
N ASP A 217 10.89 -7.73 0.35
CA ASP A 217 10.40 -8.94 -0.35
C ASP A 217 10.20 -10.11 0.62
N LEU A 218 8.94 -10.36 0.98
CA LEU A 218 8.54 -11.37 1.96
C LEU A 218 8.23 -12.73 1.33
N LYS A 219 8.71 -13.00 0.10
CA LYS A 219 8.45 -14.28 -0.59
C LYS A 219 8.78 -15.51 0.26
N ALA A 220 9.84 -15.43 1.07
CA ALA A 220 10.27 -16.53 1.94
C ALA A 220 9.32 -16.81 3.12
N LEU A 221 8.38 -15.92 3.43
CA LEU A 221 7.40 -16.08 4.51
C LEU A 221 6.05 -16.62 4.02
N VAL A 222 5.81 -16.59 2.71
CA VAL A 222 4.58 -17.09 2.11
C VAL A 222 4.46 -18.59 2.42
N PRO A 223 3.35 -19.03 3.04
CA PRO A 223 3.11 -20.44 3.31
C PRO A 223 3.16 -21.27 2.03
N ASP A 224 3.47 -22.56 2.18
CA ASP A 224 3.39 -23.50 1.07
C ASP A 224 1.96 -23.51 0.50
N ALA A 225 1.83 -23.40 -0.82
CA ALA A 225 0.54 -23.36 -1.50
C ALA A 225 -0.30 -24.60 -1.19
N ASP A 226 0.32 -25.77 -0.98
CA ASP A 226 -0.39 -27.00 -0.63
C ASP A 226 -1.01 -26.97 0.79
N THR A 227 -0.63 -25.98 1.61
CA THR A 227 -1.17 -25.78 2.97
C THR A 227 -2.27 -24.72 3.04
N LEU A 228 -2.49 -23.96 1.96
CA LEU A 228 -3.47 -22.88 1.90
C LEU A 228 -4.79 -23.36 1.31
N SER A 229 -5.90 -22.77 1.77
CA SER A 229 -7.24 -23.13 1.32
C SER A 229 -7.53 -22.64 -0.10
N ASP A 230 -7.03 -21.45 -0.41
CA ASP A 230 -7.13 -20.81 -1.72
C ASP A 230 -5.84 -20.02 -1.97
N PRO A 231 -4.77 -20.66 -2.46
CA PRO A 231 -3.47 -20.00 -2.67
C PRO A 231 -3.51 -18.77 -3.58
N SER A 232 -4.58 -18.60 -4.36
CA SER A 232 -4.77 -17.43 -5.24
C SER A 232 -5.27 -16.19 -4.49
N ASN A 233 -5.96 -16.39 -3.36
CA ASN A 233 -6.55 -15.33 -2.54
C ASN A 233 -5.93 -15.24 -1.13
N ASP A 234 -5.30 -16.31 -0.64
CA ASP A 234 -4.62 -16.43 0.66
C ASP A 234 -3.22 -15.76 0.62
N VAL A 235 -3.19 -14.50 0.19
CA VAL A 235 -1.97 -13.73 -0.12
C VAL A 235 -1.45 -12.92 1.07
N LEU A 236 -0.20 -12.43 0.96
CA LEU A 236 0.38 -11.46 1.89
C LEU A 236 -0.53 -10.22 2.02
N ASN A 237 -0.96 -9.92 3.25
CA ASN A 237 -1.77 -8.74 3.61
C ASN A 237 -1.84 -8.60 5.13
N GLY A 238 -1.58 -7.40 5.66
CA GLY A 238 -1.59 -7.12 7.10
C GLY A 238 -0.19 -6.78 7.61
N ILE A 239 -0.04 -5.55 8.11
CA ILE A 239 1.19 -4.97 8.65
C ILE A 239 0.80 -4.25 9.94
N ALA A 240 1.48 -4.54 11.03
CA ALA A 240 1.23 -3.86 12.30
C ALA A 240 2.54 -3.44 12.95
N TYR A 241 2.54 -2.28 13.62
CA TYR A 241 3.74 -1.72 14.21
C TYR A 241 3.58 -1.35 15.69
N ASP A 242 4.46 -1.92 16.52
CA ASP A 242 4.63 -1.54 17.92
C ASP A 242 5.72 -0.48 18.04
N ALA A 243 5.35 0.79 17.90
CA ALA A 243 6.28 1.91 17.96
C ALA A 243 7.05 2.01 19.28
N LYS A 244 6.52 1.49 20.39
CA LYS A 244 7.17 1.55 21.70
C LYS A 244 8.39 0.63 21.77
N HIS A 245 8.35 -0.50 21.08
CA HIS A 245 9.40 -1.53 21.13
C HIS A 245 10.06 -1.78 19.77
N ASP A 246 9.71 -0.98 18.75
CA ASP A 246 10.22 -1.09 17.37
C ASP A 246 10.03 -2.52 16.80
N ARG A 247 8.80 -3.03 16.90
CA ARG A 247 8.45 -4.37 16.37
C ARG A 247 7.48 -4.25 15.20
N LEU A 248 7.86 -4.83 14.08
CA LEU A 248 7.04 -4.90 12.87
C LEU A 248 6.47 -6.30 12.71
N PHE A 249 5.16 -6.41 12.56
CA PHE A 249 4.45 -7.66 12.36
C PHE A 249 3.87 -7.73 10.97
N VAL A 250 3.96 -8.89 10.33
CA VAL A 250 3.39 -9.15 9.01
C VAL A 250 2.67 -10.50 8.99
N THR A 251 1.58 -10.57 8.24
CA THR A 251 0.78 -11.78 8.06
C THR A 251 0.18 -11.82 6.65
N GLY A 252 -0.76 -12.74 6.42
CA GLY A 252 -1.55 -12.78 5.20
C GLY A 252 -2.93 -13.34 5.44
N LYS A 253 -3.74 -13.26 4.38
CA LYS A 253 -5.09 -13.78 4.36
C LYS A 253 -5.05 -15.29 4.58
N ARG A 254 -5.67 -15.75 5.66
CA ARG A 254 -5.73 -17.15 6.12
C ARG A 254 -4.36 -17.78 6.37
N TRP A 255 -3.32 -16.99 6.56
CA TRP A 255 -2.00 -17.52 6.90
C TRP A 255 -2.03 -18.17 8.29
N PRO A 256 -1.28 -19.25 8.54
CA PRO A 256 -1.25 -19.90 9.85
C PRO A 256 -0.39 -19.16 10.88
N LYS A 257 0.35 -18.13 10.45
CA LYS A 257 1.36 -17.44 11.27
C LYS A 257 1.38 -15.94 11.04
N ILE A 258 1.65 -15.20 12.12
CA ILE A 258 2.14 -13.82 12.10
C ILE A 258 3.65 -13.86 12.33
N TYR A 259 4.41 -13.08 11.58
CA TYR A 259 5.85 -12.96 11.72
C TYR A 259 6.20 -11.58 12.29
N GLU A 260 6.95 -11.56 13.39
CA GLU A 260 7.71 -10.37 13.78
C GLU A 260 8.99 -10.33 12.98
N ILE A 261 9.17 -9.28 12.20
CA ILE A 261 10.35 -9.07 11.37
C ILE A 261 11.11 -7.84 11.85
N LYS A 262 12.43 -7.90 11.72
CA LYS A 262 13.32 -6.76 11.89
C LYS A 262 13.95 -6.43 10.56
N LEU A 263 13.75 -5.20 10.09
CA LEU A 263 14.36 -4.72 8.86
C LEU A 263 15.88 -4.53 9.08
N GLY A 264 16.67 -4.89 8.08
CA GLY A 264 18.12 -4.68 8.09
C GLY A 264 18.48 -3.20 7.93
N GLU A 265 19.70 -2.85 8.32
CA GLU A 265 20.28 -1.51 8.05
C GLU A 265 20.46 -1.26 6.54
#